data_AF-G9XP59-F1
#
_entry.id   AF-G9XP59-F1
#
_cell.length_a   1.000
_cell.length_b   1.000
_cell.length_c   1.000
_cell.angle_alpha   90.00
_cell.angle_beta   90.00
_cell.angle_gamma   90.00
#
_symmetry.space_group_name_H-M   'P 1'
#
loop_
_entity.id
_entity.type
_entity.pdbx_description
1 polymer ?
#
loop_
_entity_poly.entity_id
_entity_poly.type
_entity_poly.pdbx_seq_one_letter_code
_entity_poly.pdbx_strand_id
1 'polypeptide(L)' 'MIVGATGAAGTAVESSLPLPARYSGNDRYATAIAIANGMGTDPYLVYLATRTNFPDALAGSVKHL' A
#
# COMPACT_ATOMS: atom_id res chain seq x y z
N MET A 1 2.51 -8.90 -5.24
CA MET A 1 1.80 -7.60 -5.36
C MET A 1 2.81 -6.50 -5.61
N ILE A 2 2.41 -5.42 -6.25
CA ILE A 2 3.21 -4.22 -6.49
C ILE A 2 2.49 -3.04 -5.81
N VAL A 3 3.23 -2.21 -5.09
CA VAL A 3 2.71 -0.99 -4.47
C VAL A 3 3.33 0.23 -5.15
N GLY A 4 2.48 1.14 -5.62
CA GLY A 4 2.88 2.38 -6.28
C GLY A 4 2.80 2.32 -7.80
N ALA A 5 2.93 3.50 -8.40
CA ALA A 5 2.83 3.71 -9.85
C ALA A 5 4.03 3.13 -10.61
N THR A 6 3.97 3.13 -11.94
CA THR A 6 5.05 2.65 -12.82
C THR A 6 6.36 3.41 -12.65
N GLY A 7 6.30 4.68 -12.23
CA GLY A 7 7.49 5.46 -11.86
C GLY A 7 8.24 4.94 -10.62
N ALA A 8 7.57 4.18 -9.75
CA ALA A 8 8.20 3.53 -8.59
C ALA A 8 8.63 2.08 -8.91
N ALA A 9 7.80 1.35 -9.66
CA ALA A 9 8.10 0.00 -10.13
C ALA A 9 7.64 -0.15 -11.58
N GLY A 10 8.59 -0.16 -12.52
CA GLY A 10 8.36 -0.14 -13.96
C GLY A 10 7.66 -1.39 -14.49
N THR A 11 7.20 -1.31 -15.74
CA THR A 11 6.48 -2.40 -16.43
C THR A 11 7.33 -3.65 -16.61
N ALA A 12 8.65 -3.51 -16.79
CA ALA A 12 9.56 -4.66 -16.85
C ALA A 12 9.55 -5.49 -15.55
N VAL A 13 9.49 -4.81 -14.39
CA VAL A 13 9.37 -5.49 -13.08
C VAL A 13 8.02 -6.19 -12.98
N GLU A 14 6.94 -5.53 -13.42
CA GLU A 14 5.61 -6.12 -13.43
C GLU A 14 5.51 -7.37 -14.31
N SER A 15 6.05 -7.33 -15.53
CA SER A 15 6.07 -8.47 -16.46
C SER A 15 6.91 -9.65 -15.98
N SER A 16 7.84 -9.43 -15.03
CA SER A 16 8.65 -10.51 -14.45
C SER A 16 7.91 -11.33 -13.39
N LEU A 17 6.75 -10.85 -12.92
CA LEU A 17 5.96 -11.51 -11.89
C LEU A 17 4.92 -12.44 -12.53
N PRO A 18 4.64 -13.61 -11.92
CA PRO A 18 3.73 -14.60 -12.52
C PRO A 18 2.27 -14.13 -12.58
N LEU A 19 1.80 -13.39 -11.58
CA LEU A 19 0.45 -12.80 -11.51
C LEU A 19 0.51 -11.49 -10.68
N PRO A 20 1.03 -10.39 -11.25
CA PRO A 20 1.13 -9.14 -10.51
C PRO A 20 -0.26 -8.54 -10.24
N ALA A 21 -0.50 -8.20 -8.97
CA ALA A 21 -1.57 -7.29 -8.58
C ALA A 21 -0.93 -5.96 -8.17
N ARG A 22 -1.28 -4.87 -8.85
CA ARG A 22 -0.77 -3.52 -8.58
C ARG A 22 -1.79 -2.68 -7.83
N TYR A 23 -1.35 -2.08 -6.73
CA TYR A 23 -2.11 -1.07 -5.99
C TYR A 23 -1.40 0.28 -6.09
N SER A 24 -2.05 1.25 -6.73
CA SER A 24 -1.48 2.56 -6.97
C SER A 24 -2.57 3.63 -7.03
N GLY A 25 -2.23 4.85 -6.63
CA GLY A 25 -3.04 6.04 -6.84
C GLY A 25 -2.20 7.24 -7.24
N ASN A 26 -2.87 8.37 -7.50
CA ASN A 26 -2.23 9.61 -7.95
C ASN A 26 -1.25 10.19 -6.92
N ASP A 27 -1.42 9.84 -5.65
CA ASP A 27 -0.51 10.15 -4.57
C ASP A 27 -0.43 8.97 -3.59
N ARG A 28 0.32 9.17 -2.50
CA ARG A 28 0.52 8.12 -1.50
C ARG A 28 -0.70 7.87 -0.61
N TYR A 29 -1.61 8.82 -0.48
CA TYR A 29 -2.87 8.62 0.23
C TYR A 29 -3.83 7.78 -0.62
N ALA A 30 -3.96 8.09 -1.91
CA ALA A 30 -4.72 7.30 -2.85
C ALA A 30 -4.17 5.88 -3.00
N THR A 31 -2.85 5.72 -2.96
CA THR A 31 -2.20 4.40 -2.94
C THR A 31 -2.54 3.64 -1.65
N ALA A 32 -2.53 4.29 -0.48
CA ALA A 32 -2.91 3.67 0.79
C ALA A 32 -4.38 3.19 0.77
N ILE A 33 -5.29 4.00 0.20
CA ILE A 33 -6.70 3.64 0.02
C ILE A 33 -6.84 2.45 -0.93
N ALA A 34 -6.11 2.43 -2.04
CA ALA A 34 -6.15 1.31 -3.00
C ALA A 34 -5.72 -0.01 -2.35
N ILE A 35 -4.68 0.02 -1.50
CA ILE A 35 -4.26 -1.14 -0.71
C ILE A 35 -5.36 -1.55 0.28
N ALA A 36 -5.90 -0.60 1.05
CA ALA A 36 -6.94 -0.87 2.05
C ALA A 36 -8.16 -1.57 1.43
N ASN A 37 -8.66 -1.06 0.29
CA ASN A 37 -9.77 -1.67 -0.45
C ASN A 37 -9.39 -3.05 -1.02
N GLY A 38 -8.15 -3.21 -1.49
CA GLY A 38 -7.64 -4.45 -2.06
C GLY A 38 -7.43 -5.58 -1.04
N MET A 39 -7.28 -5.25 0.24
CA MET A 39 -7.17 -6.25 1.30
C MET A 39 -8.49 -6.98 1.56
N GLY A 40 -9.63 -6.45 1.09
CA GLY A 40 -10.93 -7.10 1.21
C GLY A 40 -11.39 -7.30 2.66
N THR A 41 -10.89 -6.47 3.58
CA THR A 41 -11.24 -6.51 4.99
C THR A 41 -12.37 -5.54 5.30
N ASP A 42 -13.24 -5.90 6.27
CA ASP A 42 -14.15 -4.96 6.94
C ASP A 42 -13.57 -4.71 8.35
N PRO A 43 -12.64 -3.75 8.48
CA PRO A 43 -11.88 -3.60 9.71
C PRO A 43 -12.73 -2.97 10.81
N TYR A 44 -12.79 -3.62 11.97
CA TYR A 44 -13.31 -3.02 13.20
C TYR A 44 -12.43 -1.86 13.72
N LEU A 45 -11.16 -1.82 13.30
CA LEU A 45 -10.17 -0.84 13.74
C LEU A 45 -9.27 -0.38 12.59
N VAL A 46 -9.09 0.93 12.47
CA VAL A 46 -8.22 1.57 11.48
C VAL A 46 -7.22 2.47 12.19
N TYR A 47 -5.93 2.33 11.83
CA TYR A 47 -4.86 3.21 12.31
C TYR A 47 -4.52 4.26 11.26
N LEU A 48 -4.39 5.51 11.69
CA LEU A 48 -4.01 6.64 10.84
C LEU A 48 -2.66 7.21 11.28
N ALA A 49 -1.80 7.43 10.30
CA ALA A 49 -0.47 7.99 10.48
C ALA A 49 -0.26 9.15 9.50
N THR A 50 0.54 10.14 9.89
CA THR A 50 0.79 11.33 9.06
C THR A 50 2.01 11.14 8.16
N ARG A 51 1.96 11.74 6.96
CA ARG A 51 3.01 11.59 5.93
C ARG A 51 4.37 12.19 6.34
N THR A 52 4.39 13.06 7.34
CA THR A 52 5.51 13.99 7.60
C THR A 52 6.84 13.30 7.88
N ASN A 53 6.84 12.09 8.47
CA ASN A 53 8.09 11.34 8.65
C ASN A 53 7.98 9.80 8.68
N PHE A 54 6.78 9.20 8.57
CA PHE A 54 6.54 7.74 8.59
C PHE A 54 6.98 6.89 9.81
N PRO A 55 7.52 7.38 10.95
CA PRO A 55 7.92 6.47 12.02
C PRO A 55 6.70 5.91 12.75
N ASP A 56 5.60 6.67 12.80
CA ASP A 56 4.31 6.33 13.35
C ASP A 56 3.64 5.21 12.54
N ALA A 57 3.64 5.36 11.21
CA ALA A 57 3.15 4.33 10.30
C ALA A 57 3.95 3.03 10.44
N LEU A 58 5.27 3.12 10.59
CA LEU A 58 6.14 1.95 10.75
C LEU A 58 5.88 1.23 12.09
N ALA A 59 5.88 1.97 13.20
CA ALA A 59 5.64 1.40 14.52
C ALA A 59 4.22 0.83 14.65
N GLY A 60 3.21 1.50 14.10
CA GLY A 60 1.81 1.09 14.12
C GLY A 60 1.47 -0.06 13.16
N SER A 61 2.37 -0.44 12.24
CA SER A 61 2.11 -1.53 11.27
C SER A 61 2.24 -2.94 11.85
N VAL A 62 2.81 -3.08 13.05
CA VAL A 62 2.97 -4.37 13.72
C VAL A 62 1.61 -4.88 14.17
N LYS A 63 1.26 -6.10 13.78
CA LYS A 63 0.02 -6.76 14.18
C LYS A 63 -0.05 -6.85 15.71
N HIS A 64 -1.02 -6.19 16.31
CA HIS A 64 -1.42 -6.47 17.68
C HIS A 64 -2.16 -7.83 17.71
N LEU A 65 -1.77 -8.72 18.63
CA LEU A 65 -2.42 -10.00 18.85
C LEU A 65 -3.77 -9.82 19.54
#